data_AF-A0A438EXS0-F1
#
_entry.id   AF-A0A438EXS0-F1
#
_cell.length_a   1.000
_cell.length_b   1.000
_cell.length_c   1.000
_cell.angle_alpha   90.00
_cell.angle_beta   90.00
_cell.angle_gamma   90.00
#
_symmetry.space_group_name_H-M   'P 1'
#
loop_
_entity.id
_entity.type
_entity.pdbx_description
1 polymer ?
#
loop_
_entity_poly.entity_id
_entity_poly.type
_entity_poly.pdbx_seq_one_letter_code
_entity_poly.pdbx_strand_id
1 'polypeptide(L)'
;MIVLTPSFGFSSWSGIGYNGFPRGCSDDKLPWAKKSKTGDPLETKYPYVCHAEVNAILNTNHASAAGQRLYVTMFPCNECAKIIIQSGVSEVIYFVEKRLNNSQVAYIASHKLLSMAGVKVRKHQPQMDQILIKFEEL
;
A
#
# COMPACT_ATOMS: atom_id res chain seq x y z
N MET A 1 -7.42 2.20 -0.57
CA MET A 1 -6.91 3.55 -0.86
C MET A 1 -5.77 3.83 0.09
N ILE A 2 -4.65 4.30 -0.44
CA ILE A 2 -3.40 4.61 0.25
C ILE A 2 -2.98 6.00 -0.16
N VAL A 3 -2.40 6.77 0.75
CA VAL A 3 -2.01 8.16 0.43
C VAL A 3 -0.62 8.52 0.95
N LEU A 4 0.11 9.27 0.14
CA LEU A 4 1.39 9.88 0.48
C LEU A 4 1.21 11.35 0.87
N THR A 5 1.81 11.74 2.00
CA THR A 5 1.79 13.12 2.51
C THR A 5 3.19 13.61 2.90
N PRO A 6 3.50 14.91 2.79
CA PRO A 6 4.71 15.53 3.33
C PRO A 6 4.88 15.31 4.84
N SER A 7 6.12 15.41 5.32
CA SER A 7 6.47 15.24 6.73
C SER A 7 6.25 16.50 7.57
N PHE A 8 6.21 17.70 6.97
CA PHE A 8 6.03 18.99 7.66
C PHE A 8 5.22 20.02 6.85
N GLY A 9 4.31 20.73 7.53
CA GLY A 9 3.81 22.06 7.17
C GLY A 9 2.88 22.21 5.97
N PHE A 10 2.85 21.23 5.06
CA PHE A 10 2.00 21.26 3.87
C PHE A 10 1.04 20.09 3.82
N SER A 11 -0.26 20.39 3.77
CA SER A 11 -1.37 19.43 3.63
C SER A 11 -1.60 19.03 2.17
N SER A 12 -0.54 18.90 1.36
CA SER A 12 -0.67 18.45 -0.02
C SER A 12 -0.52 16.94 -0.11
N TRP A 13 -1.40 16.29 -0.86
CA TRP A 13 -1.27 14.86 -1.15
C TRP A 13 -0.44 14.73 -2.44
N SER A 14 0.65 13.97 -2.39
CA SER A 14 1.55 13.83 -3.54
C SER A 14 1.14 12.68 -4.45
N GLY A 15 0.56 11.61 -3.91
CA GLY A 15 0.15 10.42 -4.64
C GLY A 15 -0.91 9.59 -3.90
N ILE A 16 -1.81 8.99 -4.67
CA ILE A 16 -2.89 8.11 -4.17
C ILE A 16 -2.80 6.76 -4.90
N GLY A 17 -3.06 5.66 -4.19
CA GLY A 17 -3.07 4.31 -4.77
C GLY A 17 -4.17 3.39 -4.24
N TYR A 18 -4.58 2.44 -5.08
CA TYR A 18 -5.41 1.29 -4.73
C TYR A 18 -4.91 0.04 -5.46
N ASN A 19 -5.31 -1.15 -5.02
CA ASN A 19 -4.89 -2.40 -5.66
C ASN A 19 -5.60 -2.55 -7.00
N GLY A 20 -4.86 -2.83 -8.06
CA GLY A 20 -5.42 -2.96 -9.42
C GLY A 20 -4.40 -3.57 -10.37
N PHE A 21 -4.82 -3.93 -11.57
CA PHE A 21 -3.87 -4.37 -12.60
C PHE A 21 -3.10 -3.17 -13.19
N PRO A 22 -1.97 -3.42 -13.88
CA PRO A 22 -1.17 -2.35 -14.48
C PRO A 22 -1.98 -1.52 -15.47
N ARG A 23 -1.55 -0.27 -15.70
CA ARG A 23 -2.20 0.61 -16.69
C ARG A 23 -2.22 -0.07 -18.07
N GLY A 24 -3.39 -0.07 -18.71
CA GLY A 24 -3.60 -0.74 -20.00
C GLY A 24 -3.95 -2.23 -19.90
N CYS A 25 -3.90 -2.82 -18.71
CA CYS A 25 -4.37 -4.18 -18.45
C CYS A 25 -5.80 -4.12 -17.88
N SER A 26 -6.80 -4.55 -18.66
CA SER A 26 -8.21 -4.50 -18.26
C SER A 26 -8.52 -5.49 -17.12
N ASP A 27 -9.28 -4.99 -16.13
CA ASP A 27 -9.83 -5.79 -15.03
C ASP A 27 -10.80 -6.90 -15.49
N ASP A 28 -11.38 -6.77 -16.69
CA ASP A 28 -12.29 -7.78 -17.26
C ASP A 28 -11.54 -8.93 -17.94
N LYS A 29 -10.27 -8.70 -18.32
CA LYS A 29 -9.46 -9.67 -19.08
C LYS A 29 -8.52 -10.48 -18.20
N LEU A 30 -8.22 -10.01 -17.00
CA LEU A 30 -7.29 -10.66 -16.08
C LEU A 30 -8.03 -11.28 -14.89
N PRO A 31 -7.53 -12.41 -14.36
CA PRO A 31 -8.24 -13.12 -13.32
C PRO A 31 -8.10 -12.42 -11.97
N TRP A 32 -9.24 -12.13 -11.33
CA TRP A 32 -9.29 -11.65 -9.94
C TRP A 32 -9.26 -12.78 -8.89
N ALA A 33 -9.29 -14.03 -9.34
CA ALA A 33 -9.37 -15.20 -8.46
C ALA A 33 -8.13 -15.32 -7.55
N LYS A 34 -8.35 -15.76 -6.31
CA LYS A 34 -7.29 -16.02 -5.33
C LYS A 34 -6.78 -17.47 -5.36
N LYS A 35 -7.49 -18.35 -6.07
CA LYS A 35 -7.20 -19.78 -6.17
C LYS A 35 -7.44 -20.20 -7.61
N SER A 36 -6.51 -20.96 -8.16
CA SER A 36 -6.68 -21.63 -9.43
C SER A 36 -7.46 -22.93 -9.24
N LYS A 37 -8.27 -23.30 -10.24
CA LYS A 37 -8.96 -24.60 -10.26
C LYS A 37 -8.02 -25.72 -10.71
N THR A 38 -7.08 -25.40 -11.60
CA THR A 38 -6.12 -26.33 -12.21
C THR A 38 -4.78 -26.36 -11.47
N GLY A 39 -4.55 -25.41 -10.55
CA GLY A 39 -3.28 -25.17 -9.89
C GLY A 39 -2.37 -24.20 -10.65
N ASP A 40 -2.76 -23.75 -11.85
CA ASP A 40 -2.01 -22.77 -12.63
C ASP A 40 -2.01 -21.37 -11.96
N PRO A 41 -0.85 -20.84 -11.54
CA PRO A 41 -0.76 -19.51 -10.96
C PRO A 41 -1.28 -18.39 -11.86
N LEU A 42 -1.25 -18.56 -13.19
CA LEU A 42 -1.75 -17.59 -14.17
C LEU A 42 -3.27 -17.45 -14.15
N GLU A 43 -4.01 -18.40 -13.56
CA GLU A 43 -5.44 -18.26 -13.31
C GLU A 43 -5.76 -17.42 -12.06
N THR A 44 -4.75 -16.88 -11.39
CA THR A 44 -4.92 -16.07 -10.18
C THR A 44 -4.48 -14.63 -10.39
N LYS A 45 -4.92 -13.74 -9.50
CA LYS A 45 -4.53 -12.33 -9.56
C LYS A 45 -3.08 -12.05 -9.20
N TYR A 46 -2.42 -12.97 -8.48
CA TYR A 46 -1.15 -12.69 -7.81
C TYR A 46 0.01 -12.32 -8.75
N PRO A 47 0.13 -12.91 -9.96
CA PRO A 47 1.17 -12.51 -10.92
C PRO A 47 0.95 -11.12 -11.52
N TYR A 48 -0.29 -10.61 -11.48
CA TYR A 48 -0.69 -9.43 -12.24
C TYR A 48 -0.98 -8.20 -11.37
N VAL A 49 -1.47 -8.38 -10.14
CA VAL A 49 -1.97 -7.28 -9.33
C VAL A 49 -0.85 -6.37 -8.83
N CYS A 50 -0.97 -5.07 -9.07
CA CYS A 50 -0.17 -4.06 -8.41
C CYS A 50 -0.81 -3.70 -7.06
N HIS A 51 0.00 -3.72 -6.02
CA HIS A 51 -0.44 -3.29 -4.69
C HIS A 51 -0.58 -1.77 -4.62
N ALA A 52 -1.47 -1.31 -3.75
CA ALA A 52 -1.82 0.09 -3.57
C ALA A 52 -0.61 0.96 -3.19
N GLU A 53 0.36 0.41 -2.47
CA GLU A 53 1.60 1.08 -2.07
C GLU A 53 2.45 1.43 -3.29
N VAL A 54 2.56 0.47 -4.22
CA VAL A 54 3.29 0.64 -5.48
C VAL A 54 2.58 1.69 -6.33
N ASN A 55 1.26 1.58 -6.48
CA ASN A 55 0.48 2.54 -7.24
C ASN A 55 0.54 3.95 -6.63
N ALA A 56 0.52 4.10 -5.31
CA ALA A 56 0.64 5.40 -4.65
C ALA A 56 1.98 6.07 -4.95
N ILE A 57 3.08 5.32 -4.90
CA ILE A 57 4.44 5.81 -5.21
C ILE A 57 4.58 6.11 -6.71
N LEU A 58 4.06 5.27 -7.60
CA LEU A 58 4.12 5.53 -9.05
C LEU A 58 3.23 6.69 -9.48
N ASN A 59 2.21 7.03 -8.69
CA ASN A 59 1.29 8.14 -8.93
C ASN A 59 1.74 9.45 -8.26
N THR A 60 2.94 9.53 -7.67
CA THR A 60 3.45 10.83 -7.21
C THR A 60 3.74 11.71 -8.41
N ASN A 61 2.83 12.66 -8.72
CA ASN A 61 2.84 13.53 -9.89
C ASN A 61 4.11 14.41 -9.95
N HIS A 62 5.23 13.86 -10.44
CA HIS A 62 6.56 14.47 -10.50
C HIS A 62 7.20 14.87 -9.16
N ALA A 63 6.47 14.77 -8.05
CA ALA A 63 7.00 14.92 -6.70
C ALA A 63 7.76 13.66 -6.29
N SER A 64 8.89 13.84 -5.58
CA SER A 64 9.59 12.72 -4.96
C SER A 64 8.79 12.17 -3.77
N ALA A 65 8.77 10.84 -3.62
CA ALA A 65 8.28 10.19 -2.40
C ALA A 65 9.28 10.31 -1.24
N ALA A 66 10.50 10.82 -1.49
CA ALA A 66 11.54 10.98 -0.49
C ALA A 66 11.08 11.86 0.68
N GLY A 67 11.29 11.38 1.90
CA GLY A 67 10.89 12.07 3.13
C GLY A 67 9.39 11.98 3.43
N GLN A 68 8.55 11.49 2.53
CA GLN A 68 7.10 11.48 2.72
C GLN A 68 6.63 10.37 3.67
N ARG A 69 5.40 10.52 4.15
CA ARG A 69 4.68 9.56 4.99
C ARG A 69 3.66 8.81 4.13
N LEU A 70 3.62 7.49 4.26
CA LEU A 70 2.69 6.63 3.56
C LEU A 70 1.61 6.11 4.52
N TYR A 71 0.36 6.48 4.28
CA TYR A 71 -0.81 6.01 5.02
C TYR A 71 -1.43 4.81 4.30
N VAL A 72 -1.38 3.64 4.93
CA VAL A 72 -1.84 2.37 4.36
C VAL A 72 -2.96 1.73 5.19
N THR A 73 -3.93 1.11 4.54
CA THR A 73 -4.99 0.39 5.27
C THR A 73 -4.50 -0.93 5.86
N MET A 74 -3.56 -1.61 5.19
CA MET A 74 -2.95 -2.85 5.64
C MET A 74 -1.43 -2.72 5.65
N PHE A 75 -0.76 -3.31 6.65
CA PHE A 75 0.70 -3.35 6.72
C PHE A 75 1.31 -3.90 5.41
N PRO A 76 2.38 -3.27 4.86
CA PRO A 76 2.90 -3.63 3.54
C PRO A 76 3.56 -5.00 3.54
N CYS A 77 3.46 -5.75 2.43
CA CYS A 77 4.26 -6.96 2.23
C CYS A 77 5.74 -6.61 1.98
N ASN A 78 6.62 -7.61 1.97
CA ASN A 78 8.05 -7.43 1.74
C ASN A 78 8.37 -6.78 0.40
N GLU A 79 7.63 -7.11 -0.67
CA GLU A 79 7.86 -6.49 -1.98
C GLU A 79 7.51 -4.99 -1.96
N CYS A 80 6.39 -4.62 -1.32
CA CYS A 80 6.06 -3.21 -1.11
C CYS A 80 7.07 -2.51 -0.21
N ALA A 81 7.58 -3.17 0.83
CA ALA A 81 8.63 -2.61 1.69
C ALA A 81 9.90 -2.25 0.91
N LYS A 82 10.34 -3.10 -0.03
CA LYS A 82 11.48 -2.78 -0.91
C LYS A 82 11.22 -1.49 -1.69
N ILE A 83 10.05 -1.34 -2.28
CA ILE A 83 9.69 -0.14 -3.07
C ILE A 83 9.59 1.10 -2.18
N ILE A 84 9.00 0.99 -0.99
CA ILE A 84 8.92 2.07 0.02
C ILE A 84 10.31 2.56 0.41
N ILE A 85 11.24 1.65 0.66
CA ILE A 85 12.63 1.98 1.02
C ILE A 85 13.33 2.67 -0.14
N GLN A 86 13.27 2.07 -1.34
CA GLN A 86 13.96 2.60 -2.52
C GLN A 86 13.38 3.94 -3.00
N SER A 87 12.13 4.25 -2.70
CA SER A 87 11.51 5.55 -3.03
C SER A 87 11.81 6.65 -2.01
N GLY A 88 12.44 6.31 -0.88
CA GLY A 88 12.84 7.24 0.17
C GLY A 88 11.70 7.65 1.12
N VAL A 89 10.58 6.93 1.15
CA VAL A 89 9.51 7.15 2.13
C VAL A 89 10.09 7.01 3.55
N SER A 90 9.81 8.01 4.41
CA SER A 90 10.40 8.09 5.75
C SER A 90 9.55 7.46 6.84
N GLU A 91 8.24 7.28 6.60
CA GLU A 91 7.31 6.76 7.59
C GLU A 91 6.16 5.97 6.94
N VAL A 92 5.82 4.82 7.52
CA VAL A 92 4.64 4.02 7.19
C VAL A 92 3.65 4.06 8.36
N ILE A 93 2.45 4.53 8.10
CA ILE A 93 1.33 4.59 9.05
C ILE A 93 0.27 3.59 8.60
N TYR A 94 0.06 2.51 9.34
CA TYR A 94 -0.82 1.41 8.93
C TYR A 94 -2.04 1.27 9.84
N PHE A 95 -3.18 0.82 9.31
CA PHE A 95 -4.38 0.60 10.13
C PHE A 95 -4.52 -0.85 10.61
N VAL A 96 -4.50 -1.81 9.70
CA VAL A 96 -4.63 -3.25 9.99
C VAL A 96 -3.30 -3.95 9.78
N GLU A 97 -2.98 -4.88 10.67
CA GLU A 97 -1.88 -5.82 10.50
C GLU A 97 -2.45 -7.23 10.52
N LYS A 98 -2.07 -8.04 9.52
CA LYS A 98 -2.45 -9.45 9.55
C LYS A 98 -1.75 -10.11 10.73
N ARG A 99 -2.48 -10.97 11.45
CA ARG A 99 -1.91 -11.73 12.57
C ARG A 99 -0.67 -12.47 12.08
N LEU A 100 0.48 -12.16 12.67
CA LEU A 100 1.76 -12.79 12.40
C LEU A 100 1.70 -14.22 12.94
N ASN A 101 1.29 -15.17 12.11
CA ASN A 101 1.52 -16.59 12.33
C ASN A 101 2.68 -17.06 11.42
N ASN A 102 3.29 -18.21 11.75
CA ASN A 102 4.49 -18.72 11.08
C ASN A 102 4.37 -18.87 9.54
N SER A 103 3.16 -18.84 8.99
CA SER A 103 2.88 -18.88 7.55
C SER A 103 3.01 -17.54 6.82
N GLN A 104 3.38 -16.45 7.51
CA GLN A 104 3.38 -15.09 6.95
C GLN A 104 4.77 -14.45 6.87
N VAL A 105 5.74 -15.21 6.34
CA VAL A 105 7.15 -14.81 6.12
C VAL A 105 7.29 -13.44 5.44
N ALA A 106 6.38 -13.10 4.51
CA ALA A 106 6.38 -11.82 3.81
C ALA A 106 6.30 -10.60 4.75
N TYR A 107 5.47 -10.67 5.80
CA TYR A 107 5.32 -9.54 6.73
C TYR A 107 6.44 -9.47 7.76
N ILE A 108 6.99 -10.62 8.16
CA ILE A 108 8.21 -10.68 9.00
C ILE A 108 9.39 -10.06 8.24
N ALA A 109 9.56 -10.41 6.96
CA ALA A 109 10.59 -9.81 6.12
C ALA A 109 10.35 -8.31 5.91
N SER A 110 9.09 -7.88 5.73
CA SER A 110 8.72 -6.46 5.63
C SER A 110 9.16 -5.67 6.88
N HIS A 111 8.84 -6.14 8.08
CA HIS A 111 9.28 -5.52 9.35
C HIS A 111 10.80 -5.42 9.44
N LYS A 112 11.52 -6.51 9.12
CA LYS A 112 13.00 -6.51 9.11
C LYS A 112 13.56 -5.46 8.15
N LEU A 113 13.06 -5.43 6.92
CA LEU A 113 13.53 -4.48 5.89
C LEU A 113 13.29 -3.04 6.31
N LEU A 114 12.08 -2.69 6.73
CA LEU A 114 11.72 -1.32 7.14
C LEU A 114 12.54 -0.87 8.36
N SER A 115 12.73 -1.76 9.34
CA SER A 115 13.56 -1.48 10.52
C SER A 115 15.03 -1.28 10.15
N MET A 116 15.61 -2.14 9.30
CA MET A 116 17.00 -2.01 8.84
C MET A 116 17.24 -0.72 8.07
N ALA A 117 16.26 -0.27 7.28
CA ALA A 117 16.34 0.97 6.50
C ALA A 117 16.03 2.23 7.31
N GLY A 118 15.66 2.11 8.60
CA GLY A 118 15.31 3.25 9.45
C GLY A 118 13.99 3.94 9.06
N VAL A 119 13.10 3.25 8.33
CA VAL A 119 11.76 3.77 8.03
C VAL A 119 10.92 3.71 9.30
N LYS A 120 10.34 4.84 9.70
CA LYS A 120 9.47 4.89 10.89
C LYS A 120 8.19 4.11 10.62
N VAL A 121 7.74 3.30 11.57
CA VAL A 121 6.53 2.50 11.43
C VAL A 121 5.65 2.72 12.64
N ARG A 122 4.37 3.03 12.43
CA ARG A 122 3.40 3.10 13.52
C ARG A 122 1.99 2.69 13.08
N LYS A 123 1.24 2.13 14.02
CA LYS A 123 -0.18 1.84 13.84
C LYS A 123 -0.99 3.13 13.98
N HIS A 124 -1.92 3.36 13.06
CA HIS A 124 -2.89 4.44 13.12
C HIS A 124 -3.90 4.18 14.25
N GLN A 125 -4.19 5.22 15.03
CA GLN A 125 -5.22 5.23 16.07
C GLN A 125 -6.28 6.26 15.68
N PRO A 126 -7.35 5.84 14.98
CA PRO A 126 -8.40 6.76 14.60
C PRO A 126 -9.13 7.26 15.84
N GLN A 127 -9.52 8.54 15.83
CA GLN A 127 -10.29 9.15 16.93
C GLN A 127 -11.80 8.88 16.81
N MET A 128 -12.23 8.36 15.66
CA MET A 128 -13.61 8.02 15.35
C MET A 128 -13.63 6.70 14.58
N ASP A 129 -14.71 5.93 14.72
CA ASP A 129 -14.89 4.63 14.07
C ASP A 129 -15.42 4.73 12.64
N GLN A 130 -16.07 5.85 12.31
CA GLN A 130 -16.66 6.10 11.00
C GLN A 130 -16.52 7.57 10.55
N ILE A 131 -16.41 7.78 9.24
CA ILE A 131 -16.51 9.11 8.60
C ILE A 131 -17.67 9.03 7.62
N LEU A 132 -18.74 9.79 7.89
CA LEU A 132 -19.92 9.83 7.02
C LEU A 132 -19.73 10.91 5.94
N ILE A 133 -19.79 10.50 4.68
CA ILE A 133 -19.80 11.42 3.53
C ILE A 133 -21.25 11.52 3.04
N LYS A 134 -21.85 12.71 3.14
CA LYS A 134 -23.19 13.01 2.61
C LYS A 134 -23.04 13.86 1.35
N PHE A 135 -23.71 13.44 0.27
CA PHE A 135 -23.69 14.14 -1.03
C PHE A 135 -24.92 15.03 -1.24
N GLU A 136 -25.96 14.89 -0.43
CA GLU A 136 -27.08 15.83 -0.40
C GLU A 136 -26.62 17.13 0.25
N GLU A 137 -26.79 18.23 -0.49
CA GLU A 137 -26.25 19.55 -0.14
C GLU A 137 -26.99 20.24 1.01
N LEU A 138 -26.20 21.09 1.67
CA LEU A 138 -26.60 22.33 2.34
C LEU A 138 -27.33 23.27 1.37
#